data_AF-A0A6I7WVH5-F1
#
_entry.id   AF-A0A6I7WVH5-F1
#
_cell.length_a   1.000
_cell.length_b   1.000
_cell.length_c   1.000
_cell.angle_alpha   90.00
_cell.angle_beta   90.00
_cell.angle_gamma   90.00
#
_symmetry.space_group_name_H-M   'P 1'
#
loop_
_entity.id
_entity.type
_entity.pdbx_description
1 polymer ?
#
loop_
_entity_poly.entity_id
_entity_poly.type
_entity_poly.pdbx_seq_one_letter_code
_entity_poly.pdbx_strand_id
1 'polypeptide(L)'
;MIASSIMLFYLIDNLWLESYLLQAYAMLTIYHYQKQNIGVYSLLAPTLGKGRMMPIERGLIMGGALVGMLVFTWPIDRALFQGTILSTYKDSIETFSLILLCSLTLYTAYYVCKNYLFTQAPQRQYSRAALLLGLVTFFWPMFIVEDKQTAFFMYATAHGLQYYVFIAIASLNGDKVQQLLKTEHIKGVLFRYYNLLLFVILTALSAYIWKQLYQVNPPSVFNYSETEVKRVIFGLASSISLIHYWIDGRIWKIRHQDSREFMHSKFKFFICKIKPLLCL
;
A
#
# COMPACT_ATOMS: atom_id res chain seq x y z
N MET A 1 4.94 -24.12 -6.26
CA MET A 1 4.43 -23.88 -7.64
C MET A 1 4.56 -22.43 -8.05
N ILE A 2 3.83 -21.46 -7.46
CA ILE A 2 3.88 -20.04 -7.88
C ILE A 2 5.29 -19.43 -7.78
N ALA A 3 5.99 -19.60 -6.66
CA ALA A 3 7.37 -19.14 -6.50
C ALA A 3 8.35 -19.78 -7.49
N SER A 4 8.21 -21.09 -7.73
CA SER A 4 9.03 -21.82 -8.69
C SER A 4 8.85 -21.28 -10.11
N SER A 5 7.63 -20.94 -10.53
CA SER A 5 7.38 -20.34 -11.84
C SER A 5 8.03 -18.97 -12.02
N ILE A 6 8.04 -18.12 -10.97
CA ILE A 6 8.60 -16.76 -11.07
C ILE A 6 10.12 -16.78 -11.10
N MET A 7 10.75 -17.64 -10.30
CA MET A 7 12.19 -17.85 -10.34
C MET A 7 12.65 -18.36 -11.71
N LEU A 8 11.90 -19.28 -12.31
CA LEU A 8 12.18 -19.80 -13.65
C LEU A 8 12.04 -18.74 -14.75
N PHE A 9 11.23 -17.69 -14.55
CA PHE A 9 11.09 -16.61 -15.54
C PHE A 9 12.37 -15.82 -15.77
N TYR A 10 13.21 -15.67 -14.74
CA TYR A 10 14.49 -14.98 -14.87
C TYR A 10 15.60 -15.84 -15.48
N LEU A 11 15.30 -17.11 -15.75
CA LEU A 11 16.18 -18.02 -16.49
C LEU A 11 15.80 -18.09 -17.98
N ILE A 12 14.71 -17.43 -18.39
CA ILE A 12 14.32 -17.37 -19.80
C ILE A 12 15.15 -16.29 -20.48
N ASP A 13 16.01 -16.68 -21.41
CA ASP A 13 16.80 -15.75 -22.22
C ASP A 13 15.98 -15.17 -23.39
N ASN A 14 14.83 -14.59 -23.06
CA ASN A 14 13.95 -13.91 -24.01
C ASN A 14 13.51 -12.57 -23.42
N LEU A 15 14.17 -11.50 -23.85
CA LEU A 15 13.96 -10.15 -23.34
C LEU A 15 12.52 -9.65 -23.48
N TRP A 16 11.82 -10.01 -24.57
CA TRP A 16 10.42 -9.61 -24.80
C TRP A 16 9.51 -10.24 -23.76
N LEU A 17 9.64 -11.56 -23.55
CA LEU A 17 8.85 -12.26 -22.57
C LEU A 17 9.16 -11.81 -21.14
N GLU A 18 10.46 -11.62 -20.81
CA GLU A 18 10.90 -11.06 -19.53
C GLU A 18 10.22 -9.70 -19.26
N SER A 19 10.21 -8.80 -20.24
CA SER A 19 9.59 -7.48 -20.15
C SER A 19 8.09 -7.54 -19.83
N TYR A 20 7.33 -8.37 -20.56
CA TYR A 20 5.89 -8.53 -20.32
C TYR A 20 5.58 -9.16 -18.96
N LEU A 21 6.40 -10.11 -18.51
CA LEU A 21 6.22 -10.76 -17.21
C LEU A 21 6.53 -9.79 -16.05
N LEU A 22 7.59 -8.99 -16.18
CA LEU A 22 7.92 -7.92 -15.25
C LEU A 22 6.78 -6.88 -15.17
N GLN A 23 6.19 -6.54 -16.31
CA GLN A 23 5.03 -5.66 -16.37
C GLN A 23 3.84 -6.23 -15.60
N ALA A 24 3.49 -7.49 -15.88
CA ALA A 24 2.40 -8.17 -15.22
C ALA A 24 2.63 -8.26 -13.70
N TYR A 25 3.86 -8.54 -13.29
CA TYR A 25 4.27 -8.54 -11.88
C TYR A 25 4.11 -7.16 -11.23
N ALA A 26 4.55 -6.09 -11.89
CA ALA A 26 4.41 -4.72 -11.39
C ALA A 26 2.92 -4.32 -11.25
N MET A 27 2.10 -4.62 -12.27
CA MET A 27 0.66 -4.38 -12.22
C MET A 27 -0.02 -5.16 -11.09
N LEU A 28 0.36 -6.43 -10.89
CA LEU A 28 -0.17 -7.26 -9.82
C LEU A 28 0.25 -6.74 -8.43
N THR A 29 1.48 -6.25 -8.32
CA THR A 29 2.00 -5.61 -7.10
C THR A 29 1.17 -4.37 -6.74
N ILE A 30 0.90 -3.51 -7.71
CA ILE A 30 0.08 -2.30 -7.54
C ILE A 30 -1.37 -2.64 -7.19
N TYR A 31 -1.93 -3.64 -7.89
CA TYR A 31 -3.25 -4.16 -7.56
C TYR A 31 -3.33 -4.60 -6.10
N HIS A 32 -2.32 -5.37 -5.67
CA HIS A 32 -2.23 -5.87 -4.31
C HIS A 32 -2.15 -4.72 -3.30
N TYR A 33 -1.30 -3.73 -3.54
CA TYR A 33 -1.17 -2.55 -2.66
C TYR A 33 -2.50 -1.82 -2.52
N GLN A 34 -3.23 -1.64 -3.62
CA GLN A 34 -4.53 -0.98 -3.55
C GLN A 34 -5.62 -1.83 -2.90
N LYS A 35 -5.57 -3.16 -3.04
CA LYS A 35 -6.47 -4.05 -2.28
C LYS A 35 -6.25 -3.92 -0.78
N GLN A 36 -5.00 -3.79 -0.35
CA GLN A 36 -4.68 -3.56 1.05
C GLN A 36 -5.21 -2.19 1.51
N ASN A 37 -5.02 -1.14 0.71
CA ASN A 37 -5.58 0.19 0.98
C ASN A 37 -7.11 0.16 1.14
N ILE A 38 -7.82 -0.61 0.30
CA ILE A 38 -9.27 -0.84 0.45
C ILE A 38 -9.56 -1.56 1.77
N GLY A 39 -8.78 -2.58 2.13
CA GLY A 39 -8.91 -3.31 3.39
C GLY A 39 -8.79 -2.38 4.59
N VAL A 40 -7.72 -1.59 4.65
CA VAL A 40 -7.47 -0.59 5.69
C VAL A 40 -8.59 0.45 5.75
N TYR A 41 -8.98 1.01 4.61
CA TYR A 41 -10.07 1.97 4.55
C TYR A 41 -11.38 1.37 5.06
N SER A 42 -11.71 0.14 4.66
CA SER A 42 -12.94 -0.54 5.06
C SER A 42 -12.98 -0.84 6.56
N LEU A 43 -11.83 -1.12 7.18
CA LEU A 43 -11.70 -1.32 8.61
C LEU A 43 -11.88 -0.01 9.39
N LEU A 44 -11.29 1.08 8.90
CA LEU A 44 -11.27 2.36 9.60
C LEU A 44 -12.54 3.19 9.36
N ALA A 45 -13.17 3.10 8.18
CA ALA A 45 -14.31 3.91 7.78
C ALA A 45 -15.48 3.94 8.80
N PRO A 46 -15.86 2.81 9.45
CA PRO A 46 -16.89 2.83 10.50
C PRO A 46 -16.50 3.58 11.78
N THR A 47 -15.20 3.71 12.05
CA THR A 47 -14.68 4.43 13.23
C THR A 47 -14.48 5.92 12.95
N LEU A 48 -14.18 6.25 11.69
CA LEU A 48 -13.95 7.61 11.21
C LEU A 48 -15.22 8.29 10.69
N GLY A 49 -16.39 7.67 10.77
CA GLY A 49 -17.61 8.30 10.27
C GLY A 49 -18.87 7.46 10.48
N LYS A 50 -19.96 7.86 9.82
CA LYS A 50 -21.20 7.09 9.85
C LYS A 50 -21.14 5.98 8.82
N GLY A 51 -21.12 4.74 9.29
CA GLY A 51 -21.36 3.56 8.46
C GLY A 51 -20.13 2.99 7.74
N ARG A 52 -20.40 1.96 6.93
CA ARG A 52 -19.39 1.19 6.20
C ARG A 52 -18.80 1.99 5.02
N MET A 53 -17.72 1.49 4.44
CA MET A 53 -17.19 1.99 3.18
C MET A 53 -18.26 1.88 2.08
N MET A 54 -18.50 2.97 1.37
CA MET A 54 -19.45 3.04 0.27
C MET A 54 -18.84 2.49 -1.03
N PRO A 55 -19.64 1.96 -1.97
CA PRO A 55 -19.16 1.45 -3.24
C PRO A 55 -18.36 2.49 -4.06
N ILE A 56 -18.78 3.75 -4.03
CA ILE A 56 -18.10 4.85 -4.71
C ILE A 56 -16.70 5.11 -4.15
N GLU A 57 -16.52 5.09 -2.82
CA GLU A 57 -15.20 5.25 -2.19
C GLU A 57 -14.25 4.14 -2.62
N ARG A 58 -14.76 2.90 -2.63
CA ARG A 58 -14.00 1.76 -3.15
C ARG A 58 -13.65 1.92 -4.63
N GLY A 59 -14.56 2.44 -5.43
CA GLY A 59 -14.34 2.74 -6.84
C GLY A 59 -13.24 3.78 -7.04
N LEU A 60 -13.24 4.86 -6.27
CA LEU A 60 -12.22 5.90 -6.32
C LEU A 60 -10.84 5.38 -5.92
N ILE A 61 -10.78 4.62 -4.83
CA ILE A 61 -9.54 3.96 -4.39
C ILE A 61 -9.07 3.01 -5.50
N MET A 62 -9.93 2.18 -6.09
CA MET A 62 -9.54 1.30 -7.21
C MET A 62 -9.11 2.07 -8.48
N GLY A 63 -9.71 3.22 -8.75
CA GLY A 63 -9.28 4.10 -9.84
C GLY A 63 -7.82 4.53 -9.68
N GLY A 64 -7.38 4.77 -8.44
CA GLY A 64 -5.97 4.99 -8.13
C GLY A 64 -5.07 3.81 -8.51
N ALA A 65 -5.51 2.55 -8.31
CA ALA A 65 -4.75 1.38 -8.78
C ALA A 65 -4.59 1.38 -10.30
N LEU A 66 -5.64 1.73 -11.04
CA LEU A 66 -5.60 1.77 -12.50
C LEU A 66 -4.57 2.80 -12.97
N VAL A 67 -4.56 3.99 -12.38
CA VAL A 67 -3.50 4.99 -12.62
C VAL A 67 -2.12 4.40 -12.34
N GLY A 68 -1.95 3.77 -11.17
CA GLY A 68 -0.71 3.11 -10.80
C GLY A 68 -0.28 2.08 -11.85
N MET A 69 -1.17 1.17 -12.25
CA MET A 69 -0.87 0.13 -13.24
C MET A 69 -0.47 0.72 -14.58
N LEU A 70 -1.16 1.78 -15.03
CA LEU A 70 -0.88 2.44 -16.30
C LEU A 70 0.45 3.17 -16.26
N VAL A 71 0.78 3.91 -15.20
CA VAL A 71 2.10 4.56 -15.09
C VAL A 71 3.23 3.52 -14.95
N PHE A 72 2.93 2.35 -14.37
CA PHE A 72 3.83 1.20 -14.29
C PHE A 72 3.83 0.26 -15.48
N THR A 73 3.10 0.57 -16.55
CA THR A 73 3.42 -0.01 -17.87
C THR A 73 4.78 0.46 -18.37
N TRP A 74 5.40 1.40 -17.67
CA TRP A 74 6.77 1.80 -17.84
C TRP A 74 7.61 1.32 -16.64
N PRO A 75 8.72 0.62 -16.86
CA PRO A 75 9.53 0.11 -15.78
C PRO A 75 10.29 1.25 -15.11
N ILE A 76 10.60 0.95 -13.87
CA ILE A 76 11.52 1.65 -12.98
C ILE A 76 12.90 1.86 -13.62
N ASP A 77 13.30 0.97 -14.54
CA ASP A 77 14.53 1.08 -15.34
C ASP A 77 14.18 1.07 -16.82
N ARG A 78 14.49 2.17 -17.52
CA ARG A 78 14.20 2.38 -18.95
C ARG A 78 14.74 1.25 -19.84
N ALA A 79 15.75 0.51 -19.39
CA ALA A 79 16.33 -0.60 -20.14
C ALA A 79 15.40 -1.84 -20.21
N LEU A 80 14.57 -2.08 -19.19
CA LEU A 80 13.81 -3.33 -19.04
C LEU A 80 12.53 -3.42 -19.89
N PHE A 81 12.15 -2.36 -20.63
CA PHE A 81 10.96 -2.36 -21.51
C PHE A 81 11.25 -1.89 -22.93
N GLN A 82 12.52 -1.70 -23.29
CA GLN A 82 12.89 -1.51 -24.69
C GLN A 82 12.57 -2.81 -25.42
N GLY A 83 11.34 -2.92 -25.94
CA GLY A 83 10.84 -4.16 -26.53
C GLY A 83 9.45 -4.59 -26.04
N THR A 84 8.56 -3.69 -25.65
CA THR A 84 7.11 -4.01 -25.61
C THR A 84 6.35 -3.11 -26.57
N ILE A 85 5.17 -3.54 -27.02
CA ILE A 85 4.31 -2.71 -27.89
C ILE A 85 3.86 -1.42 -27.20
N LEU A 86 3.86 -1.40 -25.86
CA LEU A 86 3.43 -0.25 -25.07
C LEU A 86 4.51 0.84 -25.01
N SER A 87 5.77 0.49 -25.29
CA SER A 87 6.86 1.46 -25.30
C SER A 87 6.66 2.57 -26.34
N THR A 88 6.03 2.26 -27.47
CA THR A 88 5.66 3.22 -28.53
C THR A 88 4.63 4.26 -28.05
N TYR A 89 3.81 3.92 -27.06
CA TYR A 89 2.73 4.78 -26.55
C TYR A 89 3.04 5.40 -25.19
N LYS A 90 4.31 5.34 -24.74
CA LYS A 90 4.71 5.74 -23.40
C LYS A 90 4.18 7.12 -23.00
N ASP A 91 4.47 8.15 -23.79
CA ASP A 91 4.11 9.52 -23.46
C ASP A 91 2.59 9.71 -23.42
N SER A 92 1.87 9.02 -24.31
CA SER A 92 0.41 9.01 -24.33
C SER A 92 -0.17 8.33 -23.09
N ILE A 93 0.40 7.19 -22.67
CA ILE A 93 -0.02 6.47 -21.47
C ILE A 93 0.28 7.30 -20.22
N GLU A 94 1.45 7.91 -20.12
CA GLU A 94 1.83 8.78 -18.99
C GLU A 94 0.88 9.98 -18.88
N THR A 95 0.64 10.67 -20.00
CA THR A 95 -0.29 11.81 -20.07
C THR A 95 -1.71 11.40 -19.69
N PHE A 96 -2.21 10.30 -20.25
CA PHE A 96 -3.53 9.77 -19.93
C PHE A 96 -3.65 9.41 -18.45
N SER A 97 -2.63 8.75 -17.89
CA SER A 97 -2.59 8.36 -16.47
C SER A 97 -2.62 9.59 -15.56
N LEU A 98 -1.90 10.65 -15.91
CA LEU A 98 -1.90 11.91 -15.18
C LEU A 98 -3.28 12.59 -15.23
N ILE A 99 -3.89 12.69 -16.42
CA ILE A 99 -5.25 13.26 -16.57
C ILE A 99 -6.26 12.46 -15.74
N LEU A 100 -6.17 11.13 -15.75
CA LEU A 100 -7.02 10.25 -14.96
C LEU A 100 -6.81 10.50 -13.45
N LEU A 101 -5.56 10.61 -12.98
CA LEU A 101 -5.26 10.89 -11.58
C LEU A 101 -5.77 12.25 -11.13
N CYS A 102 -5.58 13.29 -11.95
CA CYS A 102 -6.13 14.63 -11.70
C CYS A 102 -7.65 14.59 -11.59
N SER A 103 -8.31 13.91 -12.53
CA SER A 103 -9.77 13.76 -12.56
C SER A 103 -10.29 13.03 -11.32
N LEU A 104 -9.65 11.92 -10.93
CA LEU A 104 -9.99 11.18 -9.72
C LEU A 104 -9.76 12.01 -8.45
N THR A 105 -8.67 12.76 -8.39
CA THR A 105 -8.34 13.63 -7.25
C THR A 105 -9.38 14.74 -7.10
N LEU A 106 -9.70 15.45 -8.19
CA LEU A 106 -10.71 16.52 -8.20
C LEU A 106 -12.09 15.98 -7.86
N TYR A 107 -12.49 14.85 -8.44
CA TYR A 107 -13.77 14.23 -8.13
C TYR A 107 -13.85 13.75 -6.67
N THR A 108 -12.76 13.20 -6.13
CA THR A 108 -12.68 12.80 -4.72
C THR A 108 -12.79 14.01 -3.81
N ALA A 109 -12.11 15.12 -4.13
CA ALA A 109 -12.22 16.36 -3.39
C ALA A 109 -13.66 16.90 -3.40
N TYR A 110 -14.30 16.97 -4.58
CA TYR A 110 -15.71 17.33 -4.71
C TYR A 110 -16.62 16.42 -3.86
N TYR A 111 -16.43 15.11 -3.96
CA TYR A 111 -17.17 14.11 -3.22
C TYR A 111 -17.03 14.29 -1.71
N VAL A 112 -15.80 14.51 -1.24
CA VAL A 112 -15.48 14.78 0.17
C VAL A 112 -16.12 16.07 0.64
N CYS A 113 -16.01 17.16 -0.12
CA CYS A 113 -16.63 18.43 0.23
C CYS A 113 -18.14 18.25 0.41
N LYS A 114 -18.81 17.65 -0.59
CA LYS A 114 -20.26 17.44 -0.61
C LYS A 114 -20.76 16.54 0.53
N ASN A 115 -20.06 15.45 0.83
CA ASN A 115 -20.57 14.41 1.74
C ASN A 115 -19.99 14.47 3.16
N TYR A 116 -18.84 15.12 3.37
CA TYR A 116 -18.13 15.11 4.65
C TYR A 116 -17.91 16.50 5.24
N LEU A 117 -17.55 17.51 4.45
CA LEU A 117 -17.21 18.81 5.02
C LEU A 117 -18.44 19.61 5.47
N PHE A 118 -19.58 19.45 4.78
CA PHE A 118 -20.80 20.24 5.05
C PHE A 118 -21.83 19.52 5.93
N THR A 119 -21.44 18.50 6.71
CA THR A 119 -22.39 17.80 7.59
C THR A 119 -22.10 18.03 9.08
N GLN A 120 -23.14 17.88 9.92
CA GLN A 120 -23.14 18.30 11.33
C GLN A 120 -22.17 17.54 12.27
N ALA A 121 -21.36 16.59 11.79
CA ALA A 121 -20.40 15.82 12.61
C ALA A 121 -18.95 15.91 12.08
N PRO A 122 -18.36 17.12 12.07
CA PRO A 122 -17.19 17.44 11.24
C PRO A 122 -15.92 16.67 11.58
N GLN A 123 -15.59 16.51 12.87
CA GLN A 123 -14.24 16.08 13.26
C GLN A 123 -13.87 14.67 12.80
N ARG A 124 -14.76 13.69 12.95
CA ARG A 124 -14.47 12.31 12.50
C ARG A 124 -14.46 12.23 10.97
N GLN A 125 -15.38 12.95 10.34
CA GLN A 125 -15.53 12.98 8.89
C GLN A 125 -14.31 13.58 8.18
N TYR A 126 -13.62 14.54 8.80
CA TYR A 126 -12.34 15.04 8.29
C TYR A 126 -11.25 13.96 8.24
N SER A 127 -11.16 13.08 9.24
CA SER A 127 -10.21 11.97 9.20
C SER A 127 -10.57 10.95 8.11
N ARG A 128 -11.87 10.64 7.93
CA ARG A 128 -12.32 9.76 6.83
C ARG A 128 -12.05 10.37 5.46
N ALA A 129 -12.30 11.67 5.31
CA ALA A 129 -12.04 12.45 4.12
C ALA A 129 -10.54 12.49 3.78
N ALA A 130 -9.69 12.83 4.75
CA ALA A 130 -8.25 12.86 4.58
C ALA A 130 -7.69 11.48 4.22
N LEU A 131 -8.17 10.42 4.88
CA LEU A 131 -7.78 9.06 4.55
C LEU A 131 -8.21 8.68 3.13
N LEU A 132 -9.46 8.97 2.74
CA LEU A 132 -9.94 8.68 1.38
C LEU A 132 -9.08 9.40 0.33
N LEU A 133 -8.86 10.70 0.53
CA LEU A 133 -8.06 11.50 -0.37
C LEU A 133 -6.64 10.93 -0.48
N GLY A 134 -5.97 10.66 0.63
CA GLY A 134 -4.63 10.07 0.67
C GLY A 134 -4.51 8.72 -0.04
N LEU A 135 -5.54 7.86 0.05
CA LEU A 135 -5.55 6.56 -0.62
C LEU A 135 -5.83 6.64 -2.13
N VAL A 136 -6.61 7.63 -2.56
CA VAL A 136 -6.82 7.92 -3.99
C VAL A 136 -5.57 8.55 -4.59
N THR A 137 -4.91 9.44 -3.84
CA THR A 137 -3.71 10.16 -4.26
C THR A 137 -2.40 9.39 -4.03
N PHE A 138 -2.50 8.12 -3.64
CA PHE A 138 -1.36 7.29 -3.27
C PHE A 138 -0.25 7.22 -4.33
N PHE A 139 -0.60 7.30 -5.62
CA PHE A 139 0.35 7.23 -6.73
C PHE A 139 0.85 8.59 -7.27
N TRP A 140 0.52 9.72 -6.63
CA TRP A 140 1.08 11.03 -7.03
C TRP A 140 2.61 11.10 -7.06
N PRO A 141 3.36 10.47 -6.14
CA PRO A 141 4.82 10.48 -6.21
C PRO A 141 5.39 9.99 -7.54
N MET A 142 4.66 9.12 -8.27
CA MET A 142 5.07 8.65 -9.60
C MET A 142 5.12 9.75 -10.67
N PHE A 143 4.40 10.86 -10.48
CA PHE A 143 4.38 11.98 -11.42
C PHE A 143 5.23 13.16 -10.95
N ILE A 144 5.50 13.26 -9.64
CA ILE A 144 6.22 14.39 -9.05
C ILE A 144 7.72 14.11 -8.92
N VAL A 145 8.08 12.86 -8.61
CA VAL A 145 9.49 12.47 -8.44
C VAL A 145 10.07 12.12 -9.81
N GLU A 146 11.19 12.75 -10.16
CA GLU A 146 11.89 12.53 -11.42
C GLU A 146 12.41 11.09 -11.53
N ASP A 147 13.03 10.59 -10.47
CA ASP A 147 13.47 9.21 -10.37
C ASP A 147 12.31 8.27 -10.03
N LYS A 148 11.81 7.58 -11.05
CA LYS A 148 10.69 6.63 -10.92
C LYS A 148 11.05 5.43 -10.04
N GLN A 149 12.33 5.09 -9.91
CA GLN A 149 12.77 4.05 -8.97
C GLN A 149 12.57 4.47 -7.53
N THR A 150 13.01 5.67 -7.18
CA THR A 150 12.74 6.26 -5.87
C THR A 150 11.23 6.36 -5.64
N ALA A 151 10.46 6.84 -6.62
CA ALA A 151 9.00 6.91 -6.50
C ALA A 151 8.37 5.53 -6.21
N PHE A 152 8.86 4.48 -6.87
CA PHE A 152 8.47 3.09 -6.59
C PHE A 152 8.72 2.69 -5.14
N PHE A 153 9.96 2.89 -4.69
CA PHE A 153 10.34 2.51 -3.34
C PHE A 153 9.62 3.32 -2.28
N MET A 154 9.24 4.59 -2.54
CA MET A 154 8.45 5.38 -1.61
C MET A 154 7.12 4.70 -1.29
N TYR A 155 6.36 4.27 -2.31
CA TYR A 155 5.08 3.62 -2.05
C TYR A 155 5.23 2.17 -1.56
N ALA A 156 6.23 1.42 -2.05
CA ALA A 156 6.51 0.08 -1.54
C ALA A 156 6.87 0.13 -0.05
N THR A 157 7.64 1.16 0.35
CA THR A 157 7.95 1.44 1.76
C THR A 157 6.70 1.83 2.53
N ALA A 158 5.88 2.77 2.02
CA ALA A 158 4.62 3.14 2.68
C ALA A 158 3.69 1.93 2.90
N HIS A 159 3.62 1.04 1.91
CA HIS A 159 2.87 -0.20 2.01
C HIS A 159 3.47 -1.18 3.04
N GLY A 160 4.79 -1.41 3.01
CA GLY A 160 5.47 -2.24 4.01
C GLY A 160 5.31 -1.70 5.44
N LEU A 161 5.40 -0.38 5.61
CA LEU A 161 5.16 0.30 6.88
C LEU A 161 3.72 0.13 7.37
N GLN A 162 2.74 0.23 6.47
CA GLN A 162 1.34 -0.06 6.80
C GLN A 162 1.20 -1.48 7.37
N TYR A 163 1.78 -2.48 6.70
CA TYR A 163 1.77 -3.86 7.17
C TYR A 163 2.39 -4.03 8.56
N TYR A 164 3.56 -3.41 8.81
CA TYR A 164 4.20 -3.47 10.12
C TYR A 164 3.36 -2.84 11.23
N VAL A 165 2.66 -1.73 10.95
CA VAL A 165 1.73 -1.12 11.91
C VAL A 165 0.60 -2.10 12.25
N PHE A 166 0.04 -2.80 11.26
CA PHE A 166 -1.01 -3.80 11.50
C PHE A 166 -0.52 -5.00 12.31
N ILE A 167 0.68 -5.52 12.00
CA ILE A 167 1.29 -6.59 12.80
C ILE A 167 1.54 -6.12 14.23
N ALA A 168 2.11 -4.93 14.40
CA ALA A 168 2.40 -4.38 15.72
C ALA A 168 1.11 -4.22 16.54
N ILE A 169 0.02 -3.76 15.92
CA ILE A 169 -1.28 -3.68 16.59
C ILE A 169 -1.83 -5.09 16.88
N ALA A 170 -1.72 -6.03 15.95
CA ALA A 170 -2.26 -7.39 16.11
C ALA A 170 -1.48 -8.26 17.13
N SER A 171 -0.18 -7.97 17.30
CA SER A 171 0.68 -8.62 18.30
C SER A 171 0.35 -8.13 19.71
N LEU A 172 -0.07 -6.87 19.85
CA LEU A 172 -0.64 -6.35 21.08
C LEU A 172 -2.02 -6.99 21.27
N ASN A 173 -2.18 -7.83 22.30
CA ASN A 173 -3.47 -8.46 22.59
C ASN A 173 -4.56 -7.37 22.76
N GLY A 174 -5.61 -7.43 21.92
CA GLY A 174 -6.64 -6.38 21.85
C GLY A 174 -7.29 -6.10 23.20
N ASP A 175 -7.42 -7.11 24.06
CA ASP A 175 -7.96 -6.98 25.41
C ASP A 175 -7.01 -6.18 26.33
N LYS A 176 -5.69 -6.40 26.24
CA LYS A 176 -4.68 -5.62 26.99
C LYS A 176 -4.67 -4.15 26.54
N VAL A 177 -4.74 -3.90 25.24
CA VAL A 177 -4.82 -2.53 24.70
C VAL A 177 -6.10 -1.85 25.17
N GLN A 178 -7.24 -2.53 25.08
CA GLN A 178 -8.52 -1.98 25.52
C GLN A 178 -8.53 -1.70 27.04
N GLN A 179 -7.91 -2.56 27.85
CA GLN A 179 -7.73 -2.34 29.28
C GLN A 179 -6.86 -1.10 29.57
N LEU A 180 -5.73 -0.94 28.86
CA LEU A 180 -4.85 0.23 28.97
C LEU A 180 -5.50 1.52 28.47
N LEU A 181 -6.44 1.43 27.53
CA LEU A 181 -7.22 2.59 27.03
C LEU A 181 -8.36 2.99 27.95
N LYS A 182 -8.90 2.05 28.75
CA LYS A 182 -10.01 2.29 29.69
C LYS A 182 -9.53 2.87 31.01
N THR A 183 -8.31 2.58 31.44
CA THR A 183 -7.71 3.31 32.56
C THR A 183 -7.44 4.74 32.09
N GLU A 184 -8.16 5.72 32.66
CA GLU A 184 -7.99 7.17 32.40
C GLU A 184 -6.60 7.72 32.77
N HIS A 185 -5.64 6.84 33.01
CA HIS A 185 -4.28 7.22 33.32
C HIS A 185 -3.56 7.73 32.07
N ILE A 186 -2.90 8.86 32.25
CA ILE A 186 -1.84 9.46 31.40
C ILE A 186 -0.95 8.38 30.75
N LYS A 187 -0.70 7.26 31.42
CA LYS A 187 0.02 6.08 30.88
C LYS A 187 -0.53 5.54 29.55
N GLY A 188 -1.86 5.49 29.36
CA GLY A 188 -2.47 5.00 28.12
C GLY A 188 -2.36 5.99 26.95
N VAL A 189 -2.26 7.29 27.25
CA VAL A 189 -1.98 8.34 26.26
C VAL A 189 -0.49 8.33 25.91
N LEU A 190 0.39 8.28 26.91
CA LEU A 190 1.84 8.15 26.72
C LEU A 190 2.22 6.90 25.94
N PHE A 191 1.59 5.75 26.20
CA PHE A 191 1.85 4.51 25.46
C PHE A 191 1.52 4.63 23.97
N ARG A 192 0.42 5.34 23.62
CA ARG A 192 0.06 5.60 22.22
C ARG A 192 1.09 6.47 21.52
N TYR A 193 1.50 7.56 22.15
CA TYR A 193 2.52 8.44 21.60
C TYR A 193 3.91 7.79 21.59
N TYR A 194 4.22 6.93 22.57
CA TYR A 194 5.47 6.19 22.63
C TYR A 194 5.63 5.24 21.45
N ASN A 195 4.61 4.44 21.12
CA ASN A 195 4.69 3.53 19.97
C ASN A 195 4.78 4.28 18.65
N LEU A 196 4.05 5.38 18.50
CA LEU A 196 4.15 6.25 17.32
C LEU A 196 5.54 6.87 17.23
N LEU A 197 6.07 7.41 18.33
CA LEU A 197 7.39 8.01 18.40
C LEU A 197 8.48 6.98 18.11
N LEU A 198 8.39 5.79 18.70
CA LEU A 198 9.31 4.68 18.44
C LEU A 198 9.29 4.28 16.97
N PHE A 199 8.10 4.17 16.37
CA PHE A 199 7.96 3.89 14.95
C PHE A 199 8.59 4.99 14.08
N VAL A 200 8.37 6.27 14.40
CA VAL A 200 8.98 7.40 13.70
C VAL A 200 10.51 7.36 13.84
N ILE A 201 11.03 7.12 15.05
CA ILE A 201 12.47 7.02 15.31
C ILE A 201 13.09 5.85 14.55
N LEU A 202 12.49 4.66 14.60
CA LEU A 202 13.00 3.48 13.89
C LEU A 202 12.96 3.67 12.37
N THR A 203 11.92 4.32 11.84
CA THR A 203 11.82 4.63 10.41
C THR A 203 12.88 5.66 10.00
N ALA A 204 13.06 6.74 10.78
CA ALA A 204 14.07 7.75 10.53
C ALA A 204 15.49 7.17 10.64
N LEU A 205 15.73 6.31 11.63
CA LEU A 205 17.00 5.60 11.80
C LEU A 205 17.27 4.66 10.62
N SER A 206 16.26 3.89 10.18
CA SER A 206 16.38 3.01 9.02
C SER A 206 16.68 3.80 7.74
N ALA A 207 16.00 4.94 7.53
CA ALA A 207 16.26 5.83 6.40
C ALA A 207 17.65 6.47 6.46
N TYR A 208 18.10 6.87 7.65
CA TYR A 208 19.44 7.39 7.87
C TYR A 208 20.51 6.34 7.61
N ILE A 209 20.37 5.12 8.17
CA ILE A 209 21.27 3.99 7.93
C ILE A 209 21.31 3.68 6.44
N TRP A 210 20.15 3.62 5.77
CA TRP A 210 20.08 3.40 4.33
C TRP A 210 20.83 4.47 3.55
N LYS A 211 20.64 5.76 3.89
CA LYS A 211 21.37 6.87 3.28
C LYS A 211 22.88 6.74 3.48
N GLN A 212 23.33 6.40 4.68
CA GLN A 212 24.77 6.22 4.98
C GLN A 212 25.34 5.03 4.20
N LEU A 213 24.63 3.90 4.17
CA LEU A 213 25.02 2.74 3.37
C LEU A 213 25.13 3.10 1.88
N TYR A 214 24.16 3.86 1.36
CA TYR A 214 24.17 4.36 -0.02
C TYR A 214 25.32 5.33 -0.31
N GLN A 215 25.76 6.13 0.66
CA GLN A 215 26.87 7.07 0.47
C GLN A 215 28.24 6.38 0.58
N VAL A 216 28.38 5.42 1.49
CA VAL A 216 29.63 4.68 1.74
C VAL A 216 29.89 3.63 0.67
N ASN A 217 28.83 2.96 0.20
CA ASN A 217 28.85 2.04 -0.93
C ASN A 217 27.60 2.34 -1.76
N PRO A 218 27.60 3.35 -2.65
CA PRO A 218 26.54 3.53 -3.62
C PRO A 218 26.41 2.19 -4.33
N PRO A 219 25.29 1.47 -4.16
CA PRO A 219 25.31 0.02 -4.14
C PRO A 219 25.97 -0.55 -5.39
N SER A 220 27.25 -0.87 -5.24
CA SER A 220 27.95 -1.85 -6.05
C SER A 220 27.39 -3.25 -5.79
N VAL A 221 26.49 -3.37 -4.80
CA VAL A 221 25.54 -4.48 -4.60
C VAL A 221 24.57 -4.62 -5.79
N PHE A 222 24.36 -3.57 -6.62
CA PHE A 222 23.75 -3.70 -7.95
C PHE A 222 24.78 -3.70 -9.09
N ASN A 223 26.06 -3.69 -8.76
CA ASN A 223 27.20 -3.76 -9.68
C ASN A 223 27.93 -5.11 -9.58
N TYR A 224 27.21 -6.19 -9.27
CA TYR A 224 27.69 -7.53 -9.60
C TYR A 224 27.85 -7.63 -11.12
N SER A 225 29.04 -8.01 -11.57
CA SER A 225 29.37 -8.25 -12.97
C SER A 225 28.68 -9.50 -13.55
N GLU A 226 27.96 -10.28 -12.73
CA GLU A 226 27.24 -11.48 -13.16
C GLU A 226 25.73 -11.24 -13.12
N THR A 227 25.14 -11.08 -14.30
CA THR A 227 23.71 -10.83 -14.53
C THR A 227 22.82 -11.96 -13.98
N GLU A 228 23.34 -13.19 -13.90
CA GLU A 228 22.58 -14.37 -13.46
C GLU A 228 22.26 -14.37 -11.96
N VAL A 229 23.24 -14.04 -11.10
CA VAL A 229 23.02 -14.00 -9.65
C VAL A 229 21.98 -12.94 -9.29
N LYS A 230 22.01 -11.77 -9.96
CA LYS A 230 20.98 -10.71 -9.79
C LYS A 230 19.60 -11.22 -10.17
N ARG A 231 19.50 -11.87 -11.32
CA ARG A 231 18.27 -12.46 -11.85
C ARG A 231 17.68 -13.50 -10.88
N VAL A 232 18.52 -14.37 -10.31
CA VAL A 232 18.08 -15.37 -9.32
C VAL A 232 17.61 -14.69 -8.02
N ILE A 233 18.39 -13.77 -7.45
CA ILE A 233 18.02 -13.08 -6.20
C ILE A 233 16.72 -12.29 -6.39
N PHE A 234 16.61 -11.54 -7.49
CA PHE A 234 15.41 -10.76 -7.81
C PHE A 234 14.20 -11.67 -8.06
N GLY A 235 14.39 -12.81 -8.74
CA GLY A 235 13.36 -13.83 -8.92
C GLY A 235 12.88 -14.44 -7.60
N LEU A 236 13.79 -14.75 -6.67
CA LEU A 236 13.46 -15.24 -5.34
C LEU A 236 12.72 -14.17 -4.52
N ALA A 237 13.21 -12.94 -4.49
CA ALA A 237 12.55 -11.84 -3.79
C ALA A 237 11.14 -11.58 -4.33
N SER A 238 10.98 -11.55 -5.65
CA SER A 238 9.67 -11.37 -6.31
C SER A 238 8.72 -12.54 -6.02
N SER A 239 9.25 -13.77 -5.95
CA SER A 239 8.51 -14.97 -5.59
C SER A 239 7.98 -14.92 -4.16
N ILE A 240 8.83 -14.52 -3.21
CA ILE A 240 8.45 -14.35 -1.80
C ILE A 240 7.38 -13.27 -1.69
N SER A 241 7.56 -12.13 -2.36
CA SER A 241 6.58 -11.05 -2.41
C SER A 241 5.23 -11.53 -2.95
N LEU A 242 5.21 -12.33 -4.03
CA LEU A 242 3.94 -12.85 -4.58
C LEU A 242 3.25 -13.86 -3.67
N ILE A 243 4.01 -14.74 -2.99
CA ILE A 243 3.44 -15.61 -1.96
C ILE A 243 2.83 -14.77 -0.84
N HIS A 244 3.55 -13.74 -0.39
CA HIS A 244 3.06 -12.81 0.61
C HIS A 244 1.75 -12.15 0.14
N TYR A 245 1.68 -11.63 -1.10
CA TYR A 245 0.48 -11.00 -1.65
C TYR A 245 -0.72 -11.96 -1.70
N TRP A 246 -0.46 -13.24 -1.97
CA TRP A 246 -1.50 -14.27 -1.97
C TRP A 246 -2.05 -14.53 -0.57
N ILE A 247 -1.17 -14.69 0.42
CA ILE A 247 -1.54 -14.92 1.83
C ILE A 247 -2.27 -13.69 2.37
N ASP A 248 -1.69 -12.51 2.18
CA ASP A 248 -2.21 -11.23 2.66
C ASP A 248 -3.57 -10.93 1.99
N GLY A 249 -3.70 -11.18 0.69
CA GLY A 249 -4.95 -11.06 -0.05
C GLY A 249 -6.08 -11.97 0.46
N ARG A 250 -5.79 -13.04 1.20
CA ARG A 250 -6.79 -13.84 1.93
C ARG A 250 -7.15 -13.19 3.27
N ILE A 251 -6.15 -12.76 4.05
CA ILE A 251 -6.34 -12.15 5.37
C ILE A 251 -7.19 -10.88 5.29
N TRP A 252 -6.99 -10.04 4.28
CA TRP A 252 -7.77 -8.80 4.11
C TRP A 252 -9.20 -9.00 3.59
N LYS A 253 -9.58 -10.22 3.21
CA LYS A 253 -10.94 -10.52 2.74
C LYS A 253 -11.85 -10.81 3.93
N ILE A 254 -12.42 -9.73 4.49
CA ILE A 254 -13.44 -9.75 5.57
C ILE A 254 -14.69 -10.59 5.21
N ARG A 255 -14.86 -11.03 3.96
CA ARG A 255 -15.90 -12.02 3.60
C ARG A 255 -15.67 -13.41 4.22
N HIS A 256 -14.43 -13.77 4.57
CA HIS A 256 -14.13 -15.05 5.22
C HIS A 256 -14.29 -14.94 6.74
N GLN A 257 -14.90 -15.97 7.35
CA GLN A 257 -15.24 -15.96 8.77
C GLN A 257 -14.00 -15.94 9.67
N ASP A 258 -13.01 -16.79 9.38
CA ASP A 258 -11.69 -16.82 10.05
C ASP A 258 -11.03 -15.44 10.09
N SER A 259 -11.05 -14.73 8.97
CA SER A 259 -10.47 -13.39 8.82
C SER A 259 -11.28 -12.36 9.61
N ARG A 260 -12.62 -12.47 9.65
CA ARG A 260 -13.44 -11.63 10.52
C ARG A 260 -13.13 -11.87 11.99
N GLU A 261 -13.12 -13.12 12.43
CA GLU A 261 -12.86 -13.46 13.84
C GLU A 261 -11.47 -12.98 14.27
N PHE A 262 -10.46 -13.18 13.43
CA PHE A 262 -9.12 -12.63 13.64
C PHE A 262 -9.16 -11.11 13.76
N MET A 263 -9.73 -10.41 12.78
CA MET A 263 -9.80 -8.95 12.79
C MET A 263 -10.62 -8.42 13.98
N HIS A 264 -11.73 -9.06 14.29
CA HIS A 264 -12.55 -8.72 15.45
C HIS A 264 -11.77 -8.89 16.75
N SER A 265 -11.05 -10.00 16.93
CA SER A 265 -10.30 -10.27 18.15
C SER A 265 -9.13 -9.31 18.36
N LYS A 266 -8.40 -8.97 17.29
CA LYS A 266 -7.20 -8.14 17.34
C LYS A 266 -7.51 -6.64 17.32
N PHE A 267 -8.58 -6.25 16.64
CA PHE A 267 -8.97 -4.86 16.44
C PHE A 267 -10.27 -4.47 17.17
N LYS A 268 -10.62 -5.17 18.27
CA LYS A 268 -11.82 -4.87 19.10
C LYS A 268 -11.95 -3.40 19.46
N PHE A 269 -10.84 -2.72 19.71
CA PHE A 269 -10.81 -1.31 20.10
C PHE A 269 -11.30 -0.36 18.99
N PHE A 270 -11.19 -0.76 17.72
CA PHE A 270 -11.80 -0.03 16.60
C PHE A 270 -13.30 -0.34 16.50
N ILE A 271 -13.70 -1.60 16.71
CA ILE A 271 -15.05 -2.08 16.39
C ILE A 271 -16.06 -1.80 17.53
N CYS A 272 -15.68 -1.93 18.80
CA CYS A 272 -16.60 -1.82 19.95
C CYS A 272 -17.24 -0.43 20.15
N LYS A 273 -16.77 0.63 19.47
CA LYS A 273 -17.40 1.96 19.53
C LYS A 273 -18.63 2.10 18.62
N ILE A 274 -18.88 1.12 17.75
CA ILE A 274 -20.06 1.08 16.88
C ILE A 274 -21.16 0.42 17.71
N LYS A 275 -22.30 1.11 17.90
CA LYS A 275 -23.42 0.63 18.73
C LYS A 275 -23.76 -0.85 18.43
N PRO A 276 -24.09 -1.67 19.44
CA PRO A 276 -24.21 -3.13 19.35
C PRO A 276 -25.33 -3.66 18.43
N LEU A 277 -26.10 -2.81 17.76
CA LEU A 277 -27.24 -3.19 16.92
C LEU A 277 -26.86 -3.79 15.54
N LEU A 278 -25.57 -3.87 15.19
CA LEU A 278 -25.10 -4.37 13.89
C LEU A 278 -24.05 -5.49 13.99
N CYS A 279 -23.88 -6.10 15.17
CA CYS A 279 -23.02 -7.27 15.37
C CYS A 279 -23.76 -8.61 15.20
N LEU A 280 -24.70 -8.66 14.23
CA LEU A 280 -25.28 -9.90 13.70
C LEU A 280 -24.96 -9.97 12.20
#